data_AF-A0A838QDH4-F1
#
_entry.id   AF-A0A838QDH4-F1
#
_cell.length_a   1.000
_cell.length_b   1.000
_cell.length_c   1.000
_cell.angle_alpha   90.00
_cell.angle_beta   90.00
_cell.angle_gamma   90.00
#
_symmetry.space_group_name_H-M   'P 1'
#
loop_
_entity.id
_entity.type
_entity.pdbx_description
1 polymer ?
#
loop_
_entity_poly.entity_id
_entity_poly.type
_entity_poly.pdbx_seq_one_letter_code
_entity_poly.pdbx_strand_id
1 'polypeptide(L)'
;MGLFDDLQGNYPWLADLGISPAWLQSTAAQANSAAEVLAEIRGTPGYQRRFGGLKRNDGSLRMSEAQYIQTENSYRQNLRQFGYDVDKDFKTPDTLVDWFKSEVAPDEQRTRLEVLDGVKKSSQATRDIYYVYTGKELTIEELYGAKTNEVAAKRLYRQYRDSVAVPPDYQTWLTRATQVALGKVTESGADAIDPEYARSLMDQIHHGGTPGGSTRLSLIEMLSSFEFATIGAAAVNAGLGLPTKERLATIRAAGVDKAKMIDAYSQFGQNQKSFTAAVQRARGRTFDQKDFEDSQFLGDAEDTEALNSGLQYMEAAGKGQGSFRFDESQTGRFVQRGLTNR
;
A
#
# COMPACT_ATOMS: atom_id res chain seq x y z
N MET A 1 -52.76 -14.97 -12.61
CA MET A 1 -51.67 -14.19 -11.98
C MET A 1 -52.33 -13.08 -11.19
N GLY A 2 -52.02 -12.97 -9.90
CA GLY A 2 -52.56 -11.88 -9.09
C GLY A 2 -51.91 -10.55 -9.46
N LEU A 3 -52.59 -9.44 -9.15
CA LEU A 3 -52.06 -8.06 -9.29
C LEU A 3 -50.66 -7.90 -8.69
N PHE A 4 -50.35 -8.65 -7.64
CA PHE A 4 -49.04 -8.61 -6.99
C PHE A 4 -47.95 -9.37 -7.75
N ASP A 5 -48.25 -10.52 -8.36
CA ASP A 5 -47.27 -11.28 -9.14
C ASP A 5 -46.79 -10.46 -10.34
N ASP A 6 -47.71 -9.72 -10.97
CA ASP A 6 -47.41 -8.82 -12.09
C ASP A 6 -46.57 -7.60 -11.63
N LEU A 7 -46.84 -7.07 -10.43
CA LEU A 7 -46.02 -6.01 -9.85
C LEU A 7 -44.61 -6.49 -9.49
N GLN A 8 -44.44 -7.69 -8.93
CA GLN A 8 -43.11 -8.24 -8.62
C GLN A 8 -42.30 -8.52 -9.89
N GLY A 9 -42.95 -8.98 -10.96
CA GLY A 9 -42.29 -9.18 -12.26
C GLY A 9 -41.75 -7.87 -12.85
N ASN A 10 -42.49 -6.77 -12.71
CA ASN A 10 -42.11 -5.46 -13.25
C ASN A 10 -41.20 -4.65 -12.30
N TYR A 11 -41.25 -4.90 -11.00
CA TYR A 11 -40.51 -4.17 -9.97
C TYR A 11 -39.79 -5.11 -8.98
N PRO A 12 -38.66 -5.72 -9.37
CA PRO A 12 -37.97 -6.72 -8.55
C PRO A 12 -37.53 -6.21 -7.16
N TRP A 13 -37.29 -4.90 -7.03
CA TRP A 13 -36.91 -4.24 -5.77
C TRP A 13 -38.00 -4.28 -4.69
N LEU A 14 -39.24 -4.64 -5.03
CA LEU A 14 -40.34 -4.78 -4.07
C LEU A 14 -40.03 -5.83 -2.98
N ALA A 15 -39.27 -6.87 -3.31
CA ALA A 15 -38.87 -7.91 -2.38
C ALA A 15 -38.01 -7.37 -1.22
N ASP A 16 -37.25 -6.30 -1.46
CA ASP A 16 -36.24 -5.78 -0.53
C ASP A 16 -36.79 -4.74 0.46
N LEU A 17 -38.07 -4.36 0.33
CA LEU A 17 -38.67 -3.29 1.14
C LEU A 17 -39.13 -3.73 2.53
N GLY A 18 -39.20 -5.05 2.76
CA GLY A 18 -39.72 -5.61 4.01
C GLY A 18 -41.20 -5.32 4.24
N ILE A 19 -42.00 -5.21 3.17
CA ILE A 19 -43.45 -4.99 3.27
C ILE A 19 -44.14 -6.27 3.75
N SER A 20 -45.01 -6.14 4.75
CA SER A 20 -45.78 -7.27 5.29
C SER A 20 -46.70 -7.87 4.21
N PRO A 21 -46.70 -9.20 3.99
CA PRO A 21 -47.61 -9.86 3.06
C PRO A 21 -49.09 -9.57 3.36
N ALA A 22 -49.45 -9.45 4.65
CA ALA A 22 -50.82 -9.16 5.06
C ALA A 22 -51.25 -7.73 4.71
N TRP A 23 -50.36 -6.75 4.91
CA TRP A 23 -50.62 -5.37 4.48
C TRP A 23 -50.81 -5.31 2.97
N LEU A 24 -49.92 -5.98 2.23
CA LEU A 24 -49.93 -5.95 0.77
C LEU A 24 -51.17 -6.62 0.18
N GLN A 25 -51.63 -7.73 0.77
CA GLN A 25 -52.91 -8.37 0.40
C GLN A 25 -54.10 -7.46 0.68
N SER A 26 -54.13 -6.75 1.81
CA SER A 26 -55.18 -5.79 2.13
C SER A 26 -55.21 -4.62 1.16
N THR A 27 -54.05 -4.05 0.82
CA THR A 27 -53.95 -2.94 -0.14
C THR A 27 -54.35 -3.37 -1.54
N ALA A 28 -53.91 -4.56 -1.98
CA ALA A 28 -54.28 -5.11 -3.29
C ALA A 28 -55.78 -5.44 -3.41
N ALA A 29 -56.44 -5.82 -2.31
CA ALA A 29 -57.88 -6.08 -2.28
C ALA A 29 -58.75 -4.81 -2.34
N GLN A 30 -58.20 -3.66 -1.94
CA GLN A 30 -58.90 -2.37 -1.91
C GLN A 30 -58.58 -1.49 -3.12
N ALA A 31 -57.46 -1.73 -3.80
CA ALA A 31 -57.02 -0.96 -4.95
C ALA A 31 -57.75 -1.37 -6.25
N ASN A 32 -58.02 -0.38 -7.10
CA ASN A 32 -58.67 -0.57 -8.39
C ASN A 32 -57.69 -0.88 -9.52
N SER A 33 -56.39 -0.72 -9.29
CA SER A 33 -55.33 -0.95 -10.28
C SER A 33 -53.97 -1.24 -9.66
N ALA A 34 -53.08 -1.85 -10.44
CA ALA A 34 -51.67 -2.04 -10.05
C ALA A 34 -50.96 -0.71 -9.76
N ALA A 35 -51.34 0.37 -10.46
CA ALA A 35 -50.77 1.71 -10.27
C ALA A 35 -51.13 2.30 -8.90
N GLU A 36 -52.35 2.03 -8.41
CA GLU A 36 -52.80 2.46 -7.08
C GLU A 36 -52.06 1.71 -5.96
N VAL A 37 -51.89 0.39 -6.10
CA VAL A 37 -51.05 -0.40 -5.17
C VAL A 37 -49.61 0.12 -5.17
N LEU A 38 -49.04 0.42 -6.34
CA LEU A 38 -47.68 0.94 -6.45
C LEU A 38 -47.56 2.34 -5.83
N ALA A 39 -48.58 3.20 -5.95
CA ALA A 39 -48.61 4.51 -5.31
C ALA A 39 -48.60 4.38 -3.77
N GLU A 40 -49.38 3.47 -3.21
CA GLU A 40 -49.38 3.16 -1.77
C GLU A 40 -48.00 2.64 -1.30
N ILE A 41 -47.38 1.74 -2.08
CA ILE A 41 -46.03 1.24 -1.79
C ILE A 41 -45.00 2.39 -1.75
N ARG A 42 -45.09 3.34 -2.69
CA ARG A 42 -44.21 4.53 -2.73
C ARG A 42 -44.40 5.47 -1.53
N GLY A 43 -45.53 5.36 -0.83
CA GLY A 43 -45.80 6.05 0.43
C GLY A 43 -45.14 5.41 1.65
N THR A 44 -44.67 4.15 1.54
CA THR A 44 -44.15 3.41 2.70
C THR A 44 -42.78 3.90 3.16
N PRO A 45 -42.45 3.76 4.46
CA PRO A 45 -41.10 4.02 4.96
C PRO A 45 -40.03 3.11 4.33
N GLY A 46 -40.40 1.88 3.94
CA GLY A 46 -39.51 0.97 3.22
C GLY A 46 -39.04 1.56 1.88
N TYR A 47 -39.97 2.09 1.09
CA TYR A 47 -39.65 2.74 -0.17
C TYR A 47 -38.76 3.97 0.01
N GLN A 48 -39.08 4.82 0.99
CA GLN A 48 -38.30 6.03 1.28
C GLN A 48 -36.85 5.70 1.66
N ARG A 49 -36.62 4.60 2.40
CA ARG A 49 -35.26 4.11 2.68
C ARG A 49 -34.56 3.58 1.42
N ARG A 50 -35.25 2.80 0.57
CA ARG A 50 -34.65 2.23 -0.65
C ARG A 50 -34.25 3.29 -1.67
N PHE A 51 -35.04 4.36 -1.79
CA PHE A 51 -34.93 5.39 -2.81
C PHE A 51 -34.70 6.79 -2.21
N GLY A 52 -33.99 6.89 -1.08
CA GLY A 52 -33.78 8.14 -0.35
C GLY A 52 -33.10 9.26 -1.17
N GLY A 53 -32.36 8.90 -2.23
CA GLY A 53 -31.73 9.85 -3.16
C GLY A 53 -32.59 10.26 -4.35
N LEU A 54 -33.79 9.69 -4.53
CA LEU A 54 -34.60 9.85 -5.74
C LEU A 54 -35.25 11.23 -5.86
N LYS A 55 -35.65 11.85 -4.74
CA LYS A 55 -36.38 13.14 -4.71
C LYS A 55 -35.49 14.31 -4.36
N ARG A 56 -35.57 15.39 -5.13
CA ARG A 56 -34.95 16.69 -4.84
C ARG A 56 -35.59 17.36 -3.62
N ASN A 57 -34.95 18.42 -3.13
CA ASN A 57 -35.44 19.21 -2.00
C ASN A 57 -36.79 19.88 -2.30
N ASP A 58 -37.08 20.14 -3.58
CA ASP A 58 -38.36 20.68 -4.06
C ASP A 58 -39.45 19.61 -4.25
N GLY A 59 -39.16 18.34 -3.96
CA GLY A 59 -40.07 17.21 -4.13
C GLY A 59 -40.09 16.62 -5.55
N SER A 60 -39.42 17.23 -6.53
CA SER A 60 -39.30 16.70 -7.89
C SER A 60 -38.44 15.42 -7.93
N LEU A 61 -38.70 14.55 -8.90
CA LEU A 61 -37.88 13.35 -9.10
C LEU A 61 -36.58 13.72 -9.85
N ARG A 62 -35.43 13.25 -9.33
CA ARG A 62 -34.13 13.33 -10.03
C ARG A 62 -34.10 12.43 -11.26
N MET A 63 -34.69 11.24 -11.13
CA MET A 63 -34.65 10.16 -12.10
C MET A 63 -35.79 9.16 -11.83
N SER A 64 -35.97 8.20 -12.72
CA SER A 64 -36.84 7.04 -12.49
C SER A 64 -36.22 6.02 -11.53
N GLU A 65 -37.05 5.15 -10.95
CA GLU A 65 -36.60 4.05 -10.07
C GLU A 65 -35.60 3.12 -10.79
N ALA A 66 -35.84 2.82 -12.07
CA ALA A 66 -34.94 2.00 -12.88
C ALA A 66 -33.58 2.66 -13.07
N GLN A 67 -33.56 3.96 -13.39
CA GLN A 67 -32.31 4.73 -13.51
C GLN A 67 -31.57 4.84 -12.16
N TYR A 68 -32.30 4.93 -11.05
CA TYR A 68 -31.71 4.95 -9.71
C TYR A 68 -30.94 3.65 -9.43
N ILE A 69 -31.57 2.50 -9.67
CA ILE A 69 -30.95 1.18 -9.48
C ILE A 69 -29.74 1.01 -10.40
N GLN A 70 -29.84 1.42 -11.67
CA GLN A 70 -28.71 1.37 -12.61
C GLN A 70 -27.54 2.24 -12.13
N THR A 71 -27.82 3.47 -11.69
CA THR A 71 -26.80 4.40 -11.18
C THR A 71 -26.13 3.85 -9.92
N GLU A 72 -26.92 3.25 -9.02
CA GLU A 72 -26.42 2.58 -7.83
C GLU A 72 -25.47 1.44 -8.19
N ASN A 73 -25.86 0.59 -9.15
CA ASN A 73 -25.03 -0.51 -9.63
C ASN A 73 -23.71 -0.01 -10.24
N SER A 74 -23.75 1.09 -10.99
CA SER A 74 -22.54 1.73 -11.53
C SER A 74 -21.61 2.24 -10.43
N TYR A 75 -22.15 2.90 -9.39
CA TYR A 75 -21.35 3.33 -8.24
C TYR A 75 -20.67 2.17 -7.53
N ARG A 76 -21.43 1.10 -7.30
CA ARG A 76 -20.94 -0.13 -6.69
C ARG A 76 -19.84 -0.77 -7.54
N GLN A 77 -20.03 -0.82 -8.86
CA GLN A 77 -19.03 -1.36 -9.77
C GLN A 77 -17.74 -0.54 -9.74
N ASN A 78 -17.84 0.80 -9.77
CA ASN A 78 -16.68 1.68 -9.63
C ASN A 78 -15.95 1.41 -8.31
N LEU A 79 -16.65 1.40 -7.18
CA LEU A 79 -16.05 1.11 -5.88
C LEU A 79 -15.32 -0.25 -5.85
N ARG A 80 -15.92 -1.32 -6.41
CA ARG A 80 -15.25 -2.63 -6.49
C ARG A 80 -13.97 -2.57 -7.32
N GLN A 81 -13.94 -1.80 -8.42
CA GLN A 81 -12.74 -1.64 -9.24
C GLN A 81 -11.58 -0.98 -8.47
N PHE A 82 -11.89 -0.12 -7.50
CA PHE A 82 -10.89 0.51 -6.62
C PHE A 82 -10.65 -0.26 -5.30
N GLY A 83 -11.08 -1.52 -5.23
CA GLY A 83 -10.76 -2.43 -4.12
C GLY A 83 -11.62 -2.28 -2.86
N TYR A 84 -12.74 -1.56 -2.94
CA TYR A 84 -13.67 -1.45 -1.82
C TYR A 84 -14.56 -2.70 -1.70
N ASP A 85 -14.80 -3.15 -0.47
CA ASP A 85 -15.77 -4.22 -0.18
C ASP A 85 -17.18 -3.62 -0.12
N VAL A 86 -17.82 -3.58 -1.29
CA VAL A 86 -19.12 -2.94 -1.46
C VAL A 86 -20.25 -3.65 -0.71
N ASP A 87 -20.13 -4.95 -0.48
CA ASP A 87 -21.17 -5.75 0.16
C ASP A 87 -21.10 -5.63 1.69
N LYS A 88 -19.95 -5.20 2.21
CA LYS A 88 -19.73 -4.85 3.62
C LYS A 88 -19.93 -3.36 3.90
N ASP A 89 -19.22 -2.50 3.17
CA ASP A 89 -19.07 -1.07 3.50
C ASP A 89 -20.18 -0.20 2.90
N PHE A 90 -20.85 -0.69 1.84
CA PHE A 90 -21.87 0.05 1.10
C PHE A 90 -23.18 -0.72 0.98
N LYS A 91 -23.43 -1.69 1.87
CA LYS A 91 -24.56 -2.62 1.78
C LYS A 91 -25.93 -1.93 1.68
N THR A 92 -26.09 -0.79 2.35
CA THR A 92 -27.37 -0.06 2.37
C THR A 92 -27.38 1.08 1.34
N PRO A 93 -28.53 1.35 0.68
CA PRO A 93 -28.69 2.49 -0.22
C PRO A 93 -28.27 3.82 0.40
N ASP A 94 -28.51 4.00 1.71
CA ASP A 94 -28.19 5.21 2.47
C ASP A 94 -26.72 5.65 2.35
N THR A 95 -25.79 4.70 2.21
CA THR A 95 -24.35 4.98 2.08
C THR A 95 -23.97 5.61 0.73
N LEU A 96 -24.83 5.46 -0.29
CA LEU A 96 -24.65 5.99 -1.64
C LEU A 96 -25.52 7.22 -1.89
N VAL A 97 -26.49 7.50 -1.02
CA VAL A 97 -27.46 8.59 -1.14
C VAL A 97 -26.79 9.95 -1.27
N ASP A 98 -25.64 10.16 -0.63
CA ASP A 98 -24.95 11.45 -0.70
C ASP A 98 -24.44 11.77 -2.10
N TRP A 99 -23.98 10.78 -2.88
CA TRP A 99 -23.61 11.01 -4.28
C TRP A 99 -24.82 11.36 -5.15
N PHE A 100 -25.99 10.76 -4.87
CA PHE A 100 -27.24 11.14 -5.53
C PHE A 100 -27.68 12.57 -5.14
N LYS A 101 -27.56 12.95 -3.87
CA LYS A 101 -27.93 14.29 -3.39
C LYS A 101 -27.02 15.38 -3.94
N SER A 102 -25.74 15.06 -4.10
CA SER A 102 -24.74 15.93 -4.74
C SER A 102 -24.77 15.89 -6.26
N GLU A 103 -25.72 15.16 -6.87
CA GLU A 103 -25.88 15.02 -8.33
C GLU A 103 -24.58 14.60 -9.06
N VAL A 104 -23.75 13.80 -8.39
CA VAL A 104 -22.52 13.26 -8.98
C VAL A 104 -22.91 12.23 -10.03
N ALA A 105 -22.27 12.23 -11.21
CA ALA A 105 -22.49 11.17 -12.20
C ALA A 105 -21.57 9.96 -11.96
N PRO A 106 -21.91 8.72 -12.38
CA PRO A 106 -21.02 7.56 -12.25
C PRO A 106 -19.63 7.75 -12.86
N ASP A 107 -19.53 8.40 -14.03
CA ASP A 107 -18.24 8.69 -14.66
C ASP A 107 -17.42 9.72 -13.86
N GLU A 108 -18.09 10.69 -13.25
CA GLU A 108 -17.45 11.65 -12.37
C GLU A 108 -16.95 10.97 -11.09
N GLN A 109 -17.76 10.11 -10.49
CA GLN A 109 -17.37 9.33 -9.32
C GLN A 109 -16.16 8.44 -9.64
N ARG A 110 -16.12 7.77 -10.80
CA ARG A 110 -14.96 7.01 -11.25
C ARG A 110 -13.72 7.91 -11.37
N THR A 111 -13.85 9.05 -12.03
CA THR A 111 -12.75 10.02 -12.20
C THR A 111 -12.20 10.49 -10.84
N ARG A 112 -13.09 10.77 -9.88
CA ARG A 112 -12.70 11.14 -8.50
C ARG A 112 -11.93 10.01 -7.81
N LEU A 113 -12.36 8.76 -7.97
CA LEU A 113 -11.66 7.58 -7.42
C LEU A 113 -10.29 7.35 -8.10
N GLU A 114 -10.19 7.54 -9.42
CA GLU A 114 -8.92 7.48 -10.17
C GLU A 114 -7.93 8.54 -9.66
N VAL A 115 -8.40 9.77 -9.46
CA VAL A 115 -7.59 10.85 -8.92
C VAL A 115 -7.12 10.51 -7.50
N LEU A 116 -8.00 9.97 -6.65
CA LEU A 116 -7.69 9.57 -5.29
C LEU A 116 -6.66 8.42 -5.25
N ASP A 117 -6.84 7.37 -6.04
CA ASP A 117 -5.89 6.25 -6.16
C ASP A 117 -4.53 6.74 -6.66
N GLY A 118 -4.52 7.62 -7.66
CA GLY A 118 -3.30 8.27 -8.14
C GLY A 118 -2.59 9.08 -7.04
N VAL A 119 -3.34 9.85 -6.24
CA VAL A 119 -2.77 10.59 -5.09
C VAL A 119 -2.22 9.63 -4.05
N LYS A 120 -2.94 8.57 -3.68
CA LYS A 120 -2.46 7.56 -2.73
C LYS A 120 -1.12 6.96 -3.17
N LYS A 121 -0.99 6.61 -4.45
CA LYS A 121 0.22 6.00 -5.01
C LYS A 121 1.38 6.96 -5.18
N SER A 122 1.14 8.23 -5.50
CA SER A 122 2.21 9.16 -5.91
C SER A 122 2.57 10.24 -4.88
N SER A 123 1.86 10.34 -3.75
CA SER A 123 1.98 11.52 -2.87
C SER A 123 2.95 11.39 -1.70
N GLN A 124 3.48 10.20 -1.40
CA GLN A 124 4.28 10.01 -0.18
C GLN A 124 5.47 10.98 -0.11
N ALA A 125 6.24 11.12 -1.19
CA ALA A 125 7.36 12.06 -1.24
C ALA A 125 6.91 13.52 -1.02
N THR A 126 5.75 13.92 -1.55
CA THR A 126 5.19 15.27 -1.33
C THR A 126 4.79 15.48 0.13
N ARG A 127 4.15 14.47 0.75
CA ARG A 127 3.76 14.52 2.17
C ARG A 127 4.97 14.61 3.08
N ASP A 128 6.00 13.81 2.81
CA ASP A 128 7.27 13.81 3.52
C ASP A 128 7.95 15.17 3.49
N ILE A 129 8.11 15.75 2.30
CA ILE A 129 8.71 17.08 2.12
C ILE A 129 7.88 18.13 2.85
N TYR A 130 6.56 18.11 2.68
CA TYR A 130 5.66 19.06 3.33
C TYR A 130 5.79 18.99 4.86
N TYR A 131 5.84 17.79 5.43
CA TYR A 131 6.04 17.60 6.86
C TYR A 131 7.38 18.15 7.35
N VAL A 132 8.48 17.84 6.65
CA VAL A 132 9.82 18.27 7.07
C VAL A 132 9.91 19.80 7.15
N TYR A 133 9.40 20.51 6.14
CA TYR A 133 9.47 21.97 6.09
C TYR A 133 8.40 22.67 6.94
N THR A 134 7.17 22.16 7.00
CA THR A 134 6.05 22.84 7.67
C THR A 134 5.76 22.34 9.08
N GLY A 135 6.22 21.14 9.42
CA GLY A 135 5.86 20.42 10.65
C GLY A 135 4.43 19.87 10.66
N LYS A 136 3.71 19.95 9.54
CA LYS A 136 2.33 19.47 9.41
C LYS A 136 2.27 18.25 8.53
N GLU A 137 1.58 17.22 9.01
CA GLU A 137 1.26 16.06 8.19
C GLU A 137 0.22 16.44 7.15
N LEU A 138 0.52 16.14 5.90
CA LEU A 138 -0.41 16.35 4.80
C LEU A 138 -1.23 15.08 4.59
N THR A 139 -2.55 15.20 4.71
CA THR A 139 -3.46 14.07 4.51
C THR A 139 -3.70 13.78 3.03
N ILE A 140 -4.14 12.55 2.72
CA ILE A 140 -4.51 12.17 1.35
C ILE A 140 -5.70 13.01 0.87
N GLU A 141 -6.63 13.32 1.77
CA GLU A 141 -7.82 14.14 1.52
C GLU A 141 -7.44 15.58 1.16
N GLU A 142 -6.46 16.17 1.84
CA GLU A 142 -5.97 17.52 1.52
C GLU A 142 -5.28 17.57 0.15
N LEU A 143 -4.50 16.55 -0.19
CA LEU A 143 -3.86 16.42 -1.51
C LEU A 143 -4.88 16.18 -2.62
N TYR A 144 -5.86 15.32 -2.37
CA TYR A 144 -6.99 15.13 -3.27
C TYR A 144 -7.77 16.43 -3.48
N GLY A 145 -8.04 17.16 -2.39
CA GLY A 145 -8.66 18.48 -2.43
C GLY A 145 -7.84 19.48 -3.26
N ALA A 146 -6.52 19.54 -3.10
CA ALA A 146 -5.65 20.37 -3.93
C ALA A 146 -5.70 19.97 -5.41
N LYS A 147 -5.71 18.67 -5.72
CA LYS A 147 -5.72 18.18 -7.10
C LYS A 147 -7.03 18.45 -7.82
N THR A 148 -8.15 18.53 -7.09
CA THR A 148 -9.49 18.71 -7.64
C THR A 148 -10.04 20.13 -7.50
N ASN A 149 -9.41 20.98 -6.67
CA ASN A 149 -9.87 22.33 -6.39
C ASN A 149 -8.71 23.34 -6.35
N GLU A 150 -8.73 24.30 -7.26
CA GLU A 150 -7.68 25.32 -7.40
C GLU A 150 -7.50 26.21 -6.14
N VAL A 151 -8.58 26.50 -5.42
CA VAL A 151 -8.52 27.28 -4.17
C VAL A 151 -7.80 26.49 -3.08
N ALA A 152 -8.09 25.19 -2.97
CA ALA A 152 -7.39 24.30 -2.04
C ALA A 152 -5.90 24.16 -2.40
N ALA A 153 -5.57 24.03 -3.69
CA ALA A 153 -4.18 24.02 -4.16
C ALA A 153 -3.44 25.32 -3.82
N LYS A 154 -4.03 26.48 -4.11
CA LYS A 154 -3.43 27.78 -3.78
C LYS A 154 -3.20 27.96 -2.29
N ARG A 155 -4.12 27.47 -1.44
CA ARG A 155 -3.98 27.51 0.02
C ARG A 155 -2.79 26.67 0.49
N LEU A 156 -2.70 25.41 0.04
CA LEU A 156 -1.59 24.52 0.39
C LEU A 156 -0.24 25.05 -0.10
N TYR A 157 -0.19 25.55 -1.34
CA TYR A 157 1.01 26.16 -1.89
C TYR A 157 1.48 27.39 -1.07
N ARG A 158 0.56 28.28 -0.69
CA ARG A 158 0.92 29.44 0.15
C ARG A 158 1.45 29.00 1.51
N GLN A 159 0.81 28.04 2.16
CA GLN A 159 1.28 27.52 3.46
C GLN A 159 2.69 26.96 3.35
N TYR A 160 2.96 26.12 2.33
CA TYR A 160 4.29 25.59 2.08
C TYR A 160 5.31 26.71 1.82
N ARG A 161 4.98 27.63 0.91
CA ARG A 161 5.85 28.77 0.55
C ARG A 161 6.20 29.62 1.78
N ASP A 162 5.22 29.92 2.61
CA ASP A 162 5.42 30.75 3.80
C ASP A 162 6.30 30.02 4.84
N SER A 163 6.16 28.70 4.99
CA SER A 163 7.05 27.88 5.82
C SER A 163 8.47 27.75 5.24
N VAL A 164 8.63 27.70 3.91
CA VAL A 164 9.97 27.65 3.28
C VAL A 164 10.66 29.01 3.31
N ALA A 165 9.89 30.11 3.33
CA ALA A 165 10.44 31.47 3.46
C ALA A 165 11.07 31.71 4.85
N VAL A 166 10.56 31.04 5.89
CA VAL A 166 11.15 31.01 7.23
C VAL A 166 11.37 29.54 7.61
N PRO A 167 12.41 28.90 7.03
CA PRO A 167 12.59 27.47 7.19
C PRO A 167 12.84 27.12 8.67
N PRO A 168 12.49 25.89 9.09
CA PRO A 168 12.85 25.41 10.42
C PRO A 168 14.37 25.50 10.63
N ASP A 169 14.78 25.70 11.88
CA ASP A 169 16.19 25.57 12.23
C ASP A 169 16.70 24.15 11.90
N TYR A 170 18.02 24.02 11.74
CA TYR A 170 18.62 22.78 11.28
C TYR A 170 18.28 21.58 12.18
N GLN A 171 18.21 21.75 13.50
CA GLN A 171 17.92 20.64 14.42
C GLN A 171 16.46 20.21 14.31
N THR A 172 15.54 21.16 14.19
CA THR A 172 14.13 20.87 13.91
C THR A 172 13.97 20.17 12.57
N TRP A 173 14.63 20.66 11.51
CA TRP A 173 14.60 20.07 10.18
C TRP A 173 15.13 18.63 10.19
N LEU A 174 16.31 18.41 10.79
CA LEU A 174 16.97 17.12 10.90
C LEU A 174 16.12 16.13 11.70
N THR A 175 15.51 16.58 12.80
CA THR A 175 14.62 15.74 13.62
C THR A 175 13.42 15.24 12.81
N ARG A 176 12.74 16.14 12.08
CA ARG A 176 11.59 15.76 11.25
C ARG A 176 12.00 14.85 10.10
N ALA A 177 13.13 15.15 9.45
CA ALA A 177 13.65 14.29 8.40
C ALA A 177 13.98 12.89 8.93
N THR A 178 14.55 12.79 10.13
CA THR A 178 14.84 11.51 10.80
C THR A 178 13.55 10.75 11.11
N GLN A 179 12.50 11.42 11.60
CA GLN A 179 11.20 10.80 11.85
C GLN A 179 10.58 10.20 10.58
N VAL A 180 10.61 10.95 9.46
CA VAL A 180 10.17 10.44 8.16
C VAL A 180 10.99 9.21 7.75
N ALA A 181 12.32 9.29 7.89
CA ALA A 181 13.20 8.21 7.49
C ALA A 181 12.97 6.93 8.32
N LEU A 182 12.79 7.06 9.64
CA LEU A 182 12.45 5.97 10.55
C LEU A 182 11.07 5.36 10.26
N GLY A 183 10.08 6.19 9.90
CA GLY A 183 8.76 5.72 9.47
C GLY A 183 8.88 4.78 8.28
N LYS A 184 9.64 5.17 7.25
CA LYS A 184 9.88 4.34 6.06
C LYS A 184 10.62 3.04 6.36
N VAL A 185 11.57 3.08 7.29
CA VAL A 185 12.34 1.89 7.71
C VAL A 185 11.44 0.90 8.45
N THR A 186 10.60 1.39 9.36
CA THR A 186 9.61 0.58 10.09
C THR A 186 8.58 -0.05 9.15
N GLU A 187 8.03 0.73 8.21
CA GLU A 187 7.10 0.21 7.18
C GLU A 187 7.74 -0.87 6.28
N SER A 188 9.06 -0.83 6.11
CA SER A 188 9.82 -1.84 5.38
C SER A 188 10.10 -3.13 6.18
N GLY A 189 9.67 -3.20 7.44
CA GLY A 189 9.86 -4.37 8.30
C GLY A 189 11.23 -4.50 8.95
N ALA A 190 12.04 -3.43 8.99
CA ALA A 190 13.31 -3.47 9.72
C ALA A 190 13.11 -3.25 11.22
N ASP A 191 14.03 -3.78 12.03
CA ASP A 191 14.03 -3.60 13.49
C ASP A 191 14.07 -2.11 13.89
N ALA A 192 13.53 -1.83 15.08
CA ALA A 192 13.49 -0.48 15.63
C ALA A 192 14.92 0.07 15.84
N ILE A 193 15.28 1.08 15.05
CA ILE A 193 16.55 1.80 15.17
C ILE A 193 16.39 2.87 16.25
N ASP A 194 17.40 2.99 17.12
CA ASP A 194 17.45 4.05 18.12
C ASP A 194 17.34 5.45 17.45
N PRO A 195 16.37 6.29 17.84
CA PRO A 195 16.15 7.60 17.22
C PRO A 195 17.35 8.55 17.32
N GLU A 196 18.15 8.47 18.39
CA GLU A 196 19.33 9.31 18.54
C GLU A 196 20.46 8.87 17.60
N TYR A 197 20.71 7.56 17.49
CA TYR A 197 21.60 7.01 16.48
C TYR A 197 21.16 7.37 15.05
N ALA A 198 19.86 7.21 14.75
CA ALA A 198 19.29 7.57 13.46
C ALA A 198 19.50 9.05 13.12
N ARG A 199 19.34 9.95 14.10
CA ARG A 199 19.56 11.39 13.93
C ARG A 199 21.04 11.69 13.65
N SER A 200 21.97 11.05 14.36
CA SER A 200 23.41 11.20 14.10
C SER A 200 23.80 10.71 12.70
N LEU A 201 23.23 9.58 12.27
CA LEU A 201 23.45 9.03 10.93
C LEU A 201 22.90 9.97 9.84
N MET A 202 21.70 10.52 10.03
CA MET A 202 21.11 11.52 9.14
C MET A 202 21.98 12.77 9.04
N ASP A 203 22.55 13.25 10.15
CA ASP A 203 23.44 14.42 10.17
C ASP A 203 24.72 14.17 9.37
N GLN A 204 25.33 12.99 9.55
CA GLN A 204 26.51 12.59 8.80
C GLN A 204 26.22 12.45 7.30
N ILE A 205 25.10 11.82 6.94
CA ILE A 205 24.66 11.68 5.56
C ILE A 205 24.41 13.05 4.93
N HIS A 206 23.76 13.97 5.65
CA HIS A 206 23.48 15.32 5.16
C HIS A 206 24.76 16.07 4.77
N HIS A 207 25.84 15.88 5.54
CA HIS A 207 27.14 16.51 5.31
C HIS A 207 28.12 15.66 4.47
N GLY A 208 27.66 14.58 3.85
CA GLY A 208 28.50 13.73 2.98
C GLY A 208 29.59 12.96 3.74
N GLY A 209 29.32 12.55 4.97
CA GLY A 209 30.24 11.75 5.80
C GLY A 209 31.34 12.54 6.51
N THR A 210 31.42 13.86 6.31
CA THR A 210 32.38 14.73 7.01
C THR A 210 31.63 15.88 7.69
N PRO A 211 31.65 16.01 9.02
CA PRO A 211 31.04 17.13 9.71
C PRO A 211 31.57 18.47 9.16
N GLY A 212 30.69 19.31 8.62
CA GLY A 212 31.06 20.59 8.00
C GLY A 212 31.47 20.54 6.51
N GLY A 213 31.28 19.41 5.82
CA GLY A 213 31.50 19.29 4.38
C GLY A 213 30.61 20.24 3.55
N SER A 214 31.13 20.72 2.42
CA SER A 214 30.42 21.64 1.51
C SER A 214 29.37 20.96 0.62
N THR A 215 29.39 19.63 0.55
CA THR A 215 28.45 18.85 -0.27
C THR A 215 27.27 18.44 0.58
N ARG A 216 26.13 19.10 0.40
CA ARG A 216 24.88 18.77 1.11
C ARG A 216 23.95 17.98 0.19
N LEU A 217 23.43 16.87 0.70
CA LEU A 217 22.40 16.10 -0.01
C LEU A 217 21.04 16.80 0.09
N SER A 218 20.24 16.74 -0.98
CA SER A 218 18.82 17.13 -0.92
C SER A 218 18.06 16.20 0.04
N LEU A 219 16.89 16.63 0.52
CA LEU A 219 16.07 15.80 1.42
C LEU A 219 15.76 14.42 0.84
N ILE A 220 15.43 14.34 -0.45
CA ILE A 220 15.11 13.07 -1.12
C ILE A 220 16.34 12.17 -1.17
N GLU A 221 17.50 12.71 -1.53
CA GLU A 221 18.76 11.97 -1.57
C GLU A 221 19.19 11.53 -0.17
N MET A 222 19.01 12.37 0.84
CA MET A 222 19.30 12.08 2.23
C MET A 222 18.39 10.95 2.76
N LEU A 223 17.08 11.02 2.53
CA LEU A 223 16.12 9.98 2.94
C LEU A 223 16.46 8.64 2.26
N SER A 224 16.73 8.64 0.95
CA SER A 224 17.16 7.42 0.27
C SER A 224 18.49 6.91 0.80
N SER A 225 19.45 7.80 1.10
CA SER A 225 20.76 7.42 1.64
C SER A 225 20.65 6.85 3.05
N PHE A 226 19.71 7.34 3.86
CA PHE A 226 19.44 6.79 5.18
C PHE A 226 18.77 5.42 5.11
N GLU A 227 17.78 5.23 4.23
CA GLU A 227 17.21 3.90 3.99
C GLU A 227 18.29 2.89 3.59
N PHE A 228 19.32 3.33 2.86
CA PHE A 228 20.47 2.50 2.55
C PHE A 228 21.42 2.29 3.73
N ALA A 229 21.72 3.35 4.48
CA ALA A 229 22.62 3.28 5.62
C ALA A 229 22.04 2.42 6.75
N THR A 230 20.71 2.33 6.87
CA THR A 230 20.02 1.44 7.83
C THR A 230 20.10 -0.03 7.42
N ILE A 231 20.09 -0.34 6.11
CA ILE A 231 20.47 -1.67 5.61
C ILE A 231 21.94 -1.96 5.95
N GLY A 232 22.79 -0.95 5.79
CA GLY A 232 24.18 -0.99 6.21
C GLY A 232 24.37 -1.18 7.72
N ALA A 233 23.51 -0.62 8.57
CA ALA A 233 23.57 -0.80 10.02
C ALA A 233 23.21 -2.23 10.43
N ALA A 234 22.26 -2.88 9.74
CA ALA A 234 22.02 -4.32 9.89
C ALA A 234 23.26 -5.13 9.47
N ALA A 235 23.92 -4.73 8.39
CA ALA A 235 25.18 -5.34 7.95
C ALA A 235 26.30 -5.14 9.00
N VAL A 236 26.48 -3.93 9.53
CA VAL A 236 27.48 -3.57 10.55
C VAL A 236 27.23 -4.29 11.88
N ASN A 237 25.99 -4.37 12.34
CA ASN A 237 25.62 -5.16 13.52
C ASN A 237 25.98 -6.64 13.35
N ALA A 238 26.01 -7.11 12.11
CA ALA A 238 26.39 -8.46 11.74
C ALA A 238 27.88 -8.58 11.32
N GLY A 239 28.70 -7.54 11.58
CA GLY A 239 30.15 -7.53 11.36
C GLY A 239 30.62 -7.19 9.95
N LEU A 240 29.73 -6.65 9.11
CA LEU A 240 29.96 -6.36 7.70
C LEU A 240 30.31 -4.88 7.45
N GLY A 241 30.94 -4.58 6.32
CA GLY A 241 31.21 -3.22 5.86
C GLY A 241 29.96 -2.58 5.25
N LEU A 242 29.86 -1.25 5.35
CA LEU A 242 28.79 -0.51 4.67
C LEU A 242 28.98 -0.60 3.14
N PRO A 243 27.97 -1.02 2.36
CA PRO A 243 28.05 -0.98 0.91
C PRO A 243 28.14 0.48 0.41
N THR A 244 28.95 0.72 -0.63
CA THR A 244 29.12 2.07 -1.19
C THR A 244 27.87 2.53 -1.94
N LYS A 245 27.75 3.85 -2.18
CA LYS A 245 26.65 4.44 -2.95
C LYS A 245 26.55 3.83 -4.36
N GLU A 246 27.69 3.64 -5.00
CA GLU A 246 27.82 3.06 -6.34
C GLU A 246 27.33 1.61 -6.33
N ARG A 247 27.73 0.84 -5.30
CA ARG A 247 27.35 -0.56 -5.15
C ARG A 247 25.84 -0.74 -5.00
N LEU A 248 25.22 0.09 -4.17
CA LEU A 248 23.77 0.09 -3.97
C LEU A 248 23.00 0.50 -5.24
N ALA A 249 23.54 1.44 -6.02
CA ALA A 249 22.97 1.79 -7.31
C ALA A 249 22.98 0.60 -8.27
N THR A 250 24.06 -0.20 -8.29
CA THR A 250 24.16 -1.43 -9.07
C THR A 250 23.13 -2.47 -8.61
N ILE A 251 23.01 -2.72 -7.30
CA ILE A 251 22.06 -3.68 -6.75
C ILE A 251 20.60 -3.28 -7.07
N ARG A 252 20.28 -1.98 -6.96
CA ARG A 252 18.97 -1.45 -7.33
C ARG A 252 18.71 -1.60 -8.84
N ALA A 253 19.70 -1.34 -9.68
CA ALA A 253 19.58 -1.52 -11.12
C ALA A 253 19.35 -2.99 -11.52
N ALA A 254 19.83 -3.94 -10.72
CA ALA A 254 19.54 -5.37 -10.87
C ALA A 254 18.12 -5.76 -10.40
N GLY A 255 17.30 -4.81 -9.94
CA GLY A 255 15.91 -5.06 -9.54
C GLY A 255 15.77 -5.72 -8.17
N VAL A 256 16.83 -5.72 -7.36
CA VAL A 256 16.78 -6.27 -6.00
C VAL A 256 16.04 -5.30 -5.08
N ASP A 257 14.98 -5.78 -4.45
CA ASP A 257 14.23 -4.99 -3.48
C ASP A 257 14.94 -4.93 -2.11
N LYS A 258 14.53 -3.95 -1.32
CA LYS A 258 15.10 -3.66 0.00
C LYS A 258 14.92 -4.82 0.99
N ALA A 259 13.76 -5.48 0.99
CA ALA A 259 13.47 -6.57 1.92
C ALA A 259 14.42 -7.75 1.68
N LYS A 260 14.64 -8.09 0.41
CA LYS A 260 15.61 -9.10 -0.01
C LYS A 260 17.04 -8.74 0.41
N MET A 261 17.44 -7.46 0.32
CA MET A 261 18.77 -7.05 0.80
C MET A 261 18.91 -7.20 2.32
N ILE A 262 17.92 -6.77 3.10
CA ILE A 262 17.96 -6.86 4.57
C ILE A 262 18.08 -8.32 5.01
N ASP A 263 17.24 -9.20 4.46
CA ASP A 263 17.25 -10.63 4.77
C ASP A 263 18.60 -11.27 4.42
N ALA A 264 19.12 -11.00 3.22
CA ALA A 264 20.40 -11.52 2.76
C ALA A 264 21.57 -11.01 3.62
N TYR A 265 21.63 -9.73 3.99
CA TYR A 265 22.69 -9.20 4.86
C TYR A 265 22.60 -9.75 6.29
N SER A 266 21.39 -9.91 6.83
CA SER A 266 21.18 -10.56 8.12
C SER A 266 21.69 -12.01 8.10
N GLN A 267 21.32 -12.78 7.06
CA GLN A 267 21.78 -14.15 6.88
C GLN A 267 23.30 -14.23 6.71
N PHE A 268 23.87 -13.35 5.90
CA PHE A 268 25.32 -13.33 5.66
C PHE A 268 26.08 -12.99 6.91
N GLY A 269 25.70 -11.94 7.64
CA GLY A 269 26.46 -11.54 8.82
C GLY A 269 26.34 -12.53 9.98
N GLN A 270 25.20 -13.22 10.14
CA GLN A 270 25.10 -14.34 11.09
C GLN A 270 26.01 -15.52 10.72
N ASN A 271 26.25 -15.74 9.42
CA ASN A 271 26.95 -16.91 8.90
C ASN A 271 28.31 -16.61 8.26
N GLN A 272 28.81 -15.38 8.38
CA GLN A 272 29.93 -14.89 7.56
C GLN A 272 31.13 -15.83 7.65
N LYS A 273 31.56 -16.13 8.88
CA LYS A 273 32.68 -17.04 9.15
C LYS A 273 32.44 -18.45 8.60
N SER A 274 31.20 -18.93 8.65
CA SER A 274 30.82 -20.24 8.13
C SER A 274 30.89 -20.27 6.61
N PHE A 275 30.36 -19.26 5.93
CA PHE A 275 30.44 -19.15 4.47
C PHE A 275 31.87 -18.99 3.98
N THR A 276 32.64 -18.06 4.55
CA THR A 276 34.04 -17.87 4.20
C THR A 276 34.84 -19.16 4.39
N ALA A 277 34.67 -19.85 5.53
CA ALA A 277 35.37 -21.11 5.78
C ALA A 277 34.92 -22.24 4.87
N ALA A 278 33.63 -22.30 4.51
CA ALA A 278 33.08 -23.35 3.66
C ALA A 278 33.53 -23.18 2.20
N VAL A 279 33.47 -21.96 1.66
CA VAL A 279 33.96 -21.65 0.31
C VAL A 279 35.47 -21.87 0.25
N GLN A 280 36.22 -21.45 1.27
CA GLN A 280 37.67 -21.70 1.34
C GLN A 280 38.01 -23.19 1.28
N ARG A 281 37.21 -24.06 1.90
CA ARG A 281 37.42 -25.51 1.84
C ARG A 281 36.98 -26.13 0.52
N ALA A 282 35.89 -25.65 -0.05
CA ALA A 282 35.33 -26.20 -1.28
C ALA A 282 36.10 -25.75 -2.54
N ARG A 283 36.60 -24.52 -2.55
CA ARG A 283 37.15 -23.85 -3.74
C ARG A 283 38.57 -23.29 -3.54
N GLY A 284 39.09 -23.27 -2.32
CA GLY A 284 40.42 -22.74 -2.04
C GLY A 284 40.54 -21.22 -2.10
N ARG A 285 39.43 -20.47 -2.25
CA ARG A 285 39.41 -19.00 -2.28
C ARG A 285 38.71 -18.39 -1.08
N THR A 286 39.13 -17.18 -0.73
CA THR A 286 38.41 -16.32 0.22
C THR A 286 37.06 -15.94 -0.36
N PHE A 287 36.07 -15.83 0.52
CA PHE A 287 34.71 -15.41 0.18
C PHE A 287 34.32 -14.31 1.16
N ASP A 288 34.23 -13.10 0.65
CA ASP A 288 33.94 -11.90 1.44
C ASP A 288 32.53 -11.35 1.14
N GLN A 289 32.24 -10.17 1.69
CA GLN A 289 30.95 -9.52 1.49
C GLN A 289 30.68 -9.16 0.03
N LYS A 290 31.71 -8.74 -0.71
CA LYS A 290 31.55 -8.35 -2.11
C LYS A 290 31.11 -9.57 -2.93
N ASP A 291 31.77 -10.70 -2.73
CA ASP A 291 31.45 -11.96 -3.40
C ASP A 291 30.03 -12.43 -3.06
N PHE A 292 29.60 -12.28 -1.79
CA PHE A 292 28.23 -12.58 -1.39
C PHE A 292 27.20 -11.69 -2.10
N GLU A 293 27.45 -10.38 -2.15
CA GLU A 293 26.58 -9.42 -2.83
C GLU A 293 26.52 -9.70 -4.34
N ASP A 294 27.66 -10.00 -4.98
CA ASP A 294 27.73 -10.36 -6.40
C ASP A 294 26.93 -11.63 -6.69
N SER A 295 27.02 -12.64 -5.81
CA SER A 295 26.21 -13.85 -5.91
C SER A 295 24.70 -13.60 -5.71
N GLN A 296 24.31 -13.00 -4.59
CA GLN A 296 22.90 -12.95 -4.17
C GLN A 296 22.10 -11.87 -4.87
N PHE A 297 22.75 -10.77 -5.26
CA PHE A 297 22.08 -9.60 -5.79
C PHE A 297 22.31 -9.40 -7.28
N LEU A 298 23.53 -9.68 -7.76
CA LEU A 298 23.89 -9.41 -9.15
C LEU A 298 23.91 -10.68 -10.01
N GLY A 299 23.79 -11.86 -9.40
CA GLY A 299 23.76 -13.14 -10.11
C GLY A 299 25.09 -13.46 -10.79
N ASP A 300 26.21 -12.99 -10.24
CA ASP A 300 27.53 -13.35 -10.76
C ASP A 300 27.71 -14.87 -10.70
N ALA A 301 28.05 -15.47 -11.83
CA ALA A 301 28.08 -16.92 -11.98
C ALA A 301 29.19 -17.56 -11.14
N GLU A 302 30.36 -16.91 -11.06
CA GLU A 302 31.51 -17.44 -10.33
C GLU A 302 31.25 -17.40 -8.83
N ASP A 303 30.79 -16.26 -8.32
CA ASP A 303 30.52 -16.10 -6.89
C ASP A 303 29.31 -16.93 -6.44
N THR A 304 28.31 -17.11 -7.31
CA THR A 304 27.17 -18.01 -7.06
C THR A 304 27.59 -19.47 -7.00
N GLU A 305 28.47 -19.91 -7.90
CA GLU A 305 29.00 -21.26 -7.88
C GLU A 305 29.87 -21.49 -6.63
N ALA A 306 30.67 -20.50 -6.24
CA ALA A 306 31.49 -20.54 -5.03
C ALA A 306 30.63 -20.69 -3.76
N LEU A 307 29.58 -19.87 -3.62
CA LEU A 307 28.65 -19.94 -2.49
C LEU A 307 27.92 -21.29 -2.45
N ASN A 308 27.37 -21.75 -3.59
CA ASN A 308 26.67 -23.03 -3.68
C ASN A 308 27.58 -24.21 -3.31
N SER A 309 28.85 -24.19 -3.75
CA SER A 309 29.83 -25.20 -3.40
C SER A 309 30.14 -25.21 -1.89
N GLY A 310 30.26 -24.02 -1.28
CA GLY A 310 30.41 -23.89 0.16
C GLY A 310 29.21 -24.42 0.93
N LEU A 311 27.98 -24.09 0.51
CA LEU A 311 26.76 -24.59 1.13
C LEU A 311 26.64 -26.12 1.05
N GLN A 312 26.94 -26.71 -0.12
CA GLN A 312 26.98 -28.17 -0.28
C GLN A 312 28.01 -28.82 0.64
N TYR A 313 29.18 -28.19 0.81
CA TYR A 313 30.18 -28.65 1.76
C TYR A 313 29.69 -28.59 3.21
N MET A 314 28.99 -27.51 3.60
CA MET A 314 28.39 -27.40 4.94
C MET A 314 27.32 -28.47 5.19
N GLU A 315 26.48 -28.74 4.19
CA GLU A 315 25.46 -29.79 4.22
C GLU A 315 26.11 -31.17 4.38
N ALA A 316 27.11 -31.49 3.55
CA ALA A 316 27.86 -32.75 3.60
C ALA A 316 28.63 -32.94 4.93
N ALA A 317 29.11 -31.85 5.54
CA ALA A 317 29.79 -31.88 6.83
C ALA A 317 28.84 -31.99 8.04
N GLY A 318 27.53 -32.13 7.83
CA GLY A 318 26.52 -32.21 8.89
C GLY A 318 26.37 -30.90 9.68
N LYS A 319 26.85 -29.79 9.12
CA LYS A 319 26.75 -28.43 9.70
C LYS A 319 25.72 -27.56 8.99
N GLY A 320 24.86 -28.16 8.17
CA GLY A 320 23.79 -27.44 7.48
C GLY A 320 22.88 -26.75 8.50
N GLN A 321 22.75 -25.43 8.39
CA GLN A 321 21.66 -24.70 9.04
C GLN A 321 20.34 -25.34 8.56
N GLY A 322 19.48 -25.71 9.51
CA GLY A 322 18.17 -26.31 9.27
C GLY A 322 17.20 -25.36 8.57
N SER A 323 17.47 -25.03 7.31
CA SER A 323 16.48 -24.48 6.39
C SER A 323 15.89 -25.65 5.62
N PHE A 324 14.61 -25.96 5.89
CA PHE A 324 13.85 -26.92 5.10
C PHE A 324 13.68 -26.33 3.69
N ARG A 325 14.41 -26.86 2.71
CA ARG A 325 14.09 -26.66 1.29
C ARG A 325 13.52 -27.97 0.74
N PHE A 326 12.32 -27.88 0.18
CA PHE A 326 11.75 -28.95 -0.63
C PHE A 326 12.36 -28.86 -2.02
N ASP A 327 13.00 -29.94 -2.47
CA ASP A 327 13.45 -30.07 -3.85
C ASP A 327 12.41 -30.89 -4.62
N GLU A 328 12.06 -30.44 -5.82
CA GLU A 328 11.15 -31.14 -6.71
C GLU A 328 11.99 -32.12 -7.54
N SER A 329 11.81 -33.43 -7.32
CA SER A 329 12.49 -34.43 -8.14
C SER A 329 12.11 -34.29 -9.61
N GLN A 330 12.94 -34.78 -10.53
CA GLN A 330 12.63 -34.86 -11.98
C GLN A 330 11.33 -35.64 -12.32
N THR A 331 10.63 -36.18 -11.31
CA THR A 331 9.34 -36.86 -11.41
C THR A 331 8.18 -36.10 -10.74
N GLY A 332 8.36 -34.84 -10.29
CA GLY A 332 7.30 -34.02 -9.70
C GLY A 332 6.86 -34.44 -8.30
N ARG A 333 7.72 -35.13 -7.54
CA ARG A 333 7.46 -35.48 -6.13
C ARG A 333 8.40 -34.70 -5.20
N PHE A 334 7.82 -34.12 -4.15
CA PHE A 334 8.54 -33.52 -3.02
C PHE A 334 9.30 -34.60 -2.24
N VAL A 335 10.61 -34.44 -2.11
CA VAL A 335 11.45 -35.32 -1.29
C VAL A 335 12.27 -34.49 -0.29
N GLN A 336 12.28 -34.92 0.97
CA GLN A 336 13.17 -34.40 2.00
C GLN A 336 14.56 -35.00 1.80
N ARG A 337 15.58 -34.16 1.59
CA ARG A 337 16.98 -34.60 1.55
C ARG A 337 17.40 -35.10 2.93
N GLY A 338 17.83 -36.37 3.04
CA GLY A 338 18.45 -36.92 4.25
C GLY A 338 17.92 -38.25 4.78
N LEU A 339 16.88 -38.85 4.17
CA LEU A 339 16.43 -40.21 4.50
C LEU A 339 16.79 -41.17 3.36
N THR A 340 18.05 -41.63 3.32
CA THR A 340 18.35 -42.93 2.72
C THR A 340 18.09 -44.00 3.77
N ASN A 341 17.07 -44.83 3.52
CA ASN A 341 16.83 -46.04 4.31
C ASN A 341 18.13 -46.88 4.33
N ARG A 342 18.55 -47.28 5.52
CA ARG A 342 19.40 -48.47 5.68
C ARG A 342 18.60 -49.71 5.34
#